data_AF-U9TLF6-F1
#
_entry.id   AF-U9TLF6-F1
#
_cell.length_a   1.000
_cell.length_b   1.000
_cell.length_c   1.000
_cell.angle_alpha   90.00
_cell.angle_beta   90.00
_cell.angle_gamma   90.00
#
_symmetry.space_group_name_H-M   'P 1'
#
loop_
_entity.id
_entity.type
_entity.pdbx_description
1 polymer ?
#
loop_
_entity_poly.entity_id
_entity_poly.type
_entity_poly.pdbx_seq_one_letter_code
_entity_poly.pdbx_strand_id
1 'polypeptide(L)'
;MRSLSVNSSFYDWVLKEYGPNSRITQQCFDDILESRIWIDLKLQENPERDIPEHLTLQAFNSICSIYQKYCNDKVPFKANYFPYLKLVKNEEIIGRFSKILSGLELNIKLPSFELPTLSLLNFKIRNFFMIF
;
A
#
# COMPACT_ATOMS: atom_id res chain seq x y z
N MET A 1 -15.37 9.78 1.57
CA MET A 1 -14.83 9.29 2.86
C MET A 1 -14.36 7.86 2.63
N ARG A 2 -13.16 7.43 3.03
CA ARG A 2 -12.80 6.00 2.93
C ARG A 2 -12.43 5.43 4.30
N SER A 3 -13.46 4.95 4.97
CA SER A 3 -13.38 3.88 5.95
C SER A 3 -13.34 2.53 5.24
N LEU A 4 -13.09 1.46 5.99
CA LEU A 4 -13.34 0.09 5.52
C LEU A 4 -14.77 -0.05 4.99
N SER A 5 -14.93 -0.86 3.94
CA SER A 5 -16.25 -1.16 3.35
C SER A 5 -17.16 -1.93 4.30
N VAL A 6 -16.60 -2.69 5.24
CA VAL A 6 -17.33 -3.45 6.25
C VAL A 6 -16.66 -3.34 7.64
N ASN A 7 -17.25 -3.97 8.65
CA ASN A 7 -16.69 -3.98 10.00
C ASN A 7 -15.33 -4.70 10.03
N SER A 8 -14.39 -4.22 10.85
CA SER A 8 -13.05 -4.80 11.01
C SER A 8 -13.05 -6.32 11.29
N SER A 9 -13.99 -6.79 12.09
CA SER A 9 -14.17 -8.22 12.42
C SER A 9 -14.43 -9.11 11.21
N PHE A 10 -15.03 -8.57 10.14
CA PHE A 10 -15.27 -9.32 8.91
C PHE A 10 -13.95 -9.67 8.20
N TYR A 11 -13.03 -8.71 8.08
CA TYR A 11 -11.72 -8.95 7.47
C TYR A 11 -10.94 -10.01 8.27
N ASP A 12 -10.98 -9.92 9.60
CA ASP A 12 -10.36 -10.91 10.48
C ASP A 12 -10.93 -12.31 10.27
N TRP A 13 -12.25 -12.41 10.16
CA TRP A 13 -12.94 -13.68 9.91
C TRP A 13 -12.58 -14.25 8.54
N VAL A 14 -12.59 -13.42 7.48
CA VAL A 14 -12.24 -13.86 6.12
C VAL A 14 -10.82 -14.41 6.06
N LEU A 15 -9.86 -13.69 6.65
CA LEU A 15 -8.47 -14.13 6.65
C LEU A 15 -8.28 -15.47 7.39
N LYS A 16 -8.98 -15.64 8.51
CA LYS A 16 -8.95 -16.88 9.31
C LYS A 16 -9.61 -18.06 8.59
N GLU A 17 -10.76 -17.84 7.96
CA GLU A 17 -11.58 -18.90 7.37
C GLU A 17 -11.05 -19.36 6.01
N TYR A 18 -10.65 -18.41 5.15
CA TYR A 18 -10.28 -18.71 3.76
C TYR A 18 -8.77 -18.72 3.53
N GLY A 19 -7.98 -18.19 4.47
CA GLY A 19 -6.52 -18.11 4.36
C GLY A 19 -6.02 -17.04 3.37
N PRO A 20 -4.70 -16.83 3.30
CA PRO A 20 -4.11 -15.68 2.63
C PRO A 20 -4.17 -15.70 1.10
N ASN A 21 -4.31 -16.88 0.50
CA ASN A 21 -4.28 -17.07 -0.97
C ASN A 21 -5.68 -17.11 -1.61
N SER A 22 -6.74 -16.95 -0.81
CA SER A 22 -8.09 -17.02 -1.34
C SER A 22 -8.47 -15.76 -2.13
N ARG A 23 -9.37 -15.90 -3.10
CA ARG A 23 -9.89 -14.76 -3.87
C ARG A 23 -10.61 -13.74 -2.98
N ILE A 24 -11.35 -14.20 -1.96
CA ILE A 24 -12.10 -13.32 -1.07
C ILE A 24 -11.17 -12.57 -0.11
N THR A 25 -10.12 -13.22 0.40
CA THR A 25 -9.07 -12.57 1.19
C THR A 25 -8.35 -11.52 0.37
N GLN A 26 -8.09 -11.82 -0.90
CA GLN A 26 -7.50 -10.86 -1.81
C GLN A 26 -8.42 -9.63 -2.01
N GLN A 27 -9.72 -9.82 -2.29
CA GLN A 27 -10.67 -8.70 -2.41
C GLN A 27 -10.72 -7.84 -1.14
N CYS A 28 -10.67 -8.47 0.03
CA CYS A 28 -10.58 -7.77 1.31
C CYS A 28 -9.28 -6.95 1.40
N PHE A 29 -8.16 -7.53 0.99
CA PHE A 29 -6.87 -6.86 1.00
C PHE A 29 -6.83 -5.65 0.06
N ASP A 30 -7.45 -5.78 -1.11
CA ASP A 30 -7.59 -4.71 -2.09
C ASP A 30 -8.28 -3.47 -1.44
N ASP A 31 -9.38 -3.69 -0.70
CA ASP A 31 -10.13 -2.64 0.02
C ASP A 31 -9.34 -2.02 1.20
N ILE A 32 -8.64 -2.85 1.98
CA ILE A 32 -7.79 -2.38 3.09
C ILE A 32 -6.65 -1.53 2.56
N LEU A 33 -5.99 -1.97 1.48
CA LEU A 33 -4.85 -1.28 0.89
C LEU A 33 -5.27 0.07 0.28
N GLU A 34 -6.39 0.11 -0.44
CA GLU A 34 -6.95 1.38 -0.94
C GLU A 34 -7.24 2.37 0.20
N SER A 35 -7.79 1.88 1.32
CA SER A 35 -8.03 2.68 2.51
C SER A 35 -6.72 3.20 3.12
N ARG A 36 -5.70 2.35 3.22
CA ARG A 36 -4.38 2.71 3.78
C ARG A 36 -3.63 3.73 2.92
N ILE A 37 -3.72 3.61 1.59
CA ILE A 37 -3.18 4.58 0.63
C ILE A 37 -3.93 5.91 0.77
N TRP A 38 -5.27 5.88 0.83
CA TRP A 38 -6.06 7.11 0.98
C TRP A 38 -5.72 7.88 2.26
N ILE A 39 -5.53 7.17 3.38
CA ILE A 39 -5.06 7.76 4.64
C ILE A 39 -3.74 8.51 4.43
N ASP A 40 -2.76 7.85 3.81
CA ASP A 40 -1.45 8.48 3.59
C ASP A 40 -1.57 9.74 2.72
N LEU A 41 -2.34 9.69 1.63
CA LEU A 41 -2.57 10.85 0.77
C LEU A 41 -3.22 12.02 1.53
N LYS A 42 -4.17 11.75 2.43
CA LYS A 42 -4.83 12.80 3.23
C LYS A 42 -3.92 13.40 4.30
N LEU A 43 -3.05 12.61 4.90
CA LEU A 43 -2.03 13.11 5.82
C LEU A 43 -0.97 13.94 5.07
N GLN A 44 -0.63 13.56 3.83
CA GLN A 44 0.26 14.36 2.99
C GLN A 44 -0.34 15.73 2.62
N GLU A 45 -1.66 15.81 2.39
CA GLU A 45 -2.35 17.07 2.12
C GLU A 45 -2.37 18.00 3.35
N ASN A 46 -2.40 17.44 4.57
CA ASN A 46 -2.51 18.18 5.82
C ASN A 46 -1.52 17.64 6.87
N PRO A 47 -0.23 17.96 6.76
CA PRO A 47 0.82 17.36 7.59
C PRO A 47 0.75 17.72 9.07
N GLU A 48 -0.03 18.72 9.46
CA GLU A 48 -0.25 19.09 10.87
C GLU A 48 -1.22 18.15 11.60
N ARG A 49 -1.90 17.25 10.87
CA ARG A 49 -2.86 16.31 11.44
C ARG A 49 -2.28 14.91 11.49
N ASP A 50 -2.53 14.23 12.60
CA ASP A 50 -2.19 12.81 12.76
C ASP A 50 -3.25 11.87 12.16
N ILE A 51 -4.47 12.40 11.91
CA ILE A 51 -5.63 11.63 11.46
C ILE A 51 -6.38 12.45 10.39
N PRO A 52 -6.86 11.82 9.29
CA PRO A 52 -7.72 12.50 8.33
C PRO A 52 -9.02 13.04 8.95
N GLU A 53 -9.48 14.22 8.52
CA GLU A 53 -10.62 14.97 9.11
C GLU A 53 -11.92 14.19 9.29
N HIS A 54 -12.17 13.23 8.40
CA HIS A 54 -13.40 12.44 8.36
C HIS A 54 -13.21 11.01 8.87
N LEU A 55 -12.12 10.76 9.60
CA LEU A 55 -11.80 9.46 10.14
C LEU A 55 -11.67 9.59 11.66
N THR A 56 -12.41 8.77 12.39
CA THR A 56 -12.21 8.67 13.83
C THR A 56 -10.88 7.98 14.14
N LEU A 57 -10.26 8.29 15.28
CA LEU A 57 -9.06 7.60 15.74
C LEU A 57 -9.26 6.08 15.79
N GLN A 58 -10.45 5.62 16.19
CA GLN A 58 -10.78 4.20 16.21
C GLN A 58 -10.79 3.57 14.80
N ALA A 59 -11.38 4.25 13.82
CA ALA A 59 -11.40 3.76 12.44
C ALA A 59 -10.01 3.75 11.82
N PHE A 60 -9.21 4.80 12.08
CA PHE A 60 -7.81 4.88 11.68
C PHE A 60 -7.00 3.70 12.23
N ASN A 61 -7.05 3.48 13.55
CA ASN A 61 -6.34 2.38 14.21
C ASN A 61 -6.78 1.02 13.69
N SER A 62 -8.09 0.85 13.44
CA SER A 62 -8.63 -0.39 12.89
C SER A 62 -8.09 -0.69 11.50
N ILE A 63 -8.04 0.30 10.60
CA ILE A 63 -7.49 0.15 9.24
C ILE A 63 -6.01 -0.23 9.30
N CYS A 64 -5.21 0.50 10.09
CA CYS A 64 -3.78 0.22 10.23
C CYS A 64 -3.53 -1.18 10.81
N SER A 65 -4.29 -1.58 11.83
CA SER A 65 -4.15 -2.89 12.47
C SER A 65 -4.49 -4.04 11.52
N ILE A 66 -5.59 -3.95 10.78
CA ILE A 66 -5.98 -5.00 9.82
C ILE A 66 -4.99 -5.07 8.67
N TYR A 67 -4.53 -3.92 8.16
CA TYR A 67 -3.49 -3.88 7.13
C TYR A 67 -2.24 -4.63 7.57
N GLN A 68 -1.76 -4.38 8.79
CA GLN A 68 -0.62 -5.08 9.36
C GLN A 68 -0.86 -6.59 9.46
N LYS A 69 -2.06 -7.00 9.89
CA LYS A 69 -2.42 -8.42 9.99
C LYS A 69 -2.37 -9.13 8.65
N TYR A 70 -3.00 -8.55 7.63
CA TYR A 70 -2.96 -9.10 6.26
C TYR A 70 -1.53 -9.16 5.71
N CYS A 71 -0.73 -8.13 5.99
CA CYS A 71 0.69 -8.11 5.61
C CYS A 71 1.53 -9.15 6.37
N ASN A 72 1.18 -9.47 7.61
CA ASN A 72 1.86 -10.48 8.43
C ASN A 72 1.51 -11.90 7.98
N ASP A 73 0.26 -12.14 7.60
CA ASP A 73 -0.22 -13.42 7.05
C ASP A 73 0.17 -13.63 5.58
N LYS A 74 1.00 -12.72 5.02
CA LYS A 74 1.59 -12.80 3.68
C LYS A 74 0.55 -12.87 2.57
N VAL A 75 -0.56 -12.14 2.71
CA VAL A 75 -1.53 -11.98 1.63
C VAL A 75 -0.83 -11.37 0.41
N PRO A 76 -0.94 -11.98 -0.78
CA PRO A 76 -0.22 -11.51 -1.96
C PRO A 76 -0.62 -10.09 -2.37
N PHE A 77 0.37 -9.29 -2.75
CA PHE A 77 0.10 -8.04 -3.44
C PHE A 77 -0.07 -8.30 -4.94
N LYS A 78 -1.06 -7.66 -5.54
CA LYS A 78 -1.26 -7.65 -6.98
C LYS A 78 -0.40 -6.57 -7.64
N ALA A 79 0.04 -6.84 -8.87
CA ALA A 79 0.81 -5.88 -9.65
C ALA A 79 0.04 -4.60 -10.01
N ASN A 80 -1.29 -4.64 -10.02
CA ASN A 80 -2.10 -3.43 -10.25
C ASN A 80 -1.96 -2.38 -9.13
N TYR A 81 -1.25 -2.66 -8.04
CA TYR A 81 -0.92 -1.68 -7.00
C TYR A 81 0.30 -0.80 -7.26
N PHE A 82 1.15 -1.18 -8.23
CA PHE A 82 2.36 -0.43 -8.55
C PHE A 82 2.13 1.07 -8.89
N PRO A 83 1.04 1.46 -9.58
CA PRO A 83 0.78 2.89 -9.82
C PRO A 83 0.57 3.69 -8.53
N TYR A 84 -0.11 3.13 -7.53
CA TYR A 84 -0.39 3.82 -6.27
C TYR A 84 0.86 3.99 -5.41
N LEU A 85 1.87 3.12 -5.59
CA LEU A 85 3.15 3.24 -4.90
C LEU A 85 3.89 4.53 -5.17
N LYS A 86 3.70 5.10 -6.37
CA LYS A 86 4.33 6.38 -6.73
C LYS A 86 3.76 7.57 -5.94
N LEU A 87 2.60 7.37 -5.31
CA LEU A 87 1.85 8.44 -4.64
C LEU A 87 2.01 8.40 -3.12
N VAL A 88 2.33 7.23 -2.55
CA VAL A 88 2.48 7.07 -1.10
C VAL A 88 3.88 7.50 -0.62
N LYS A 89 3.92 8.14 0.54
CA LYS A 89 5.13 8.49 1.30
C LYS A 89 5.27 7.67 2.58
N ASN A 90 4.23 6.92 2.97
CA ASN A 90 4.30 6.08 4.15
C ASN A 90 5.32 4.95 4.00
N GLU A 91 6.35 4.96 4.84
CA GLU A 91 7.44 3.97 4.82
C GLU A 91 6.97 2.53 5.10
N GLU A 92 5.93 2.32 5.90
CA GLU A 92 5.38 1.00 6.18
C GLU A 92 4.78 0.38 4.91
N ILE A 93 4.05 1.18 4.13
CA ILE A 93 3.51 0.75 2.84
C ILE A 93 4.67 0.44 1.90
N ILE A 94 5.56 1.41 1.68
CA ILE A 94 6.70 1.30 0.76
C ILE A 94 7.59 0.09 1.10
N GLY A 95 7.93 -0.10 2.37
CA GLY A 95 8.80 -1.16 2.86
C GLY A 95 8.23 -2.55 2.61
N ARG A 96 6.91 -2.74 2.74
CA ARG A 96 6.25 -4.01 2.42
C ARG A 96 6.34 -4.37 0.95
N PHE A 97 6.15 -3.40 0.06
CA PHE A 97 6.31 -3.62 -1.37
C PHE A 97 7.76 -3.89 -1.76
N SER A 98 8.72 -3.17 -1.19
CA SER A 98 10.15 -3.40 -1.42
C SER A 98 10.56 -4.83 -1.03
N LYS A 99 10.04 -5.36 0.08
CA LYS A 99 10.27 -6.74 0.52
C LYS A 99 9.70 -7.78 -0.44
N ILE A 100 8.60 -7.47 -1.12
CA ILE A 100 7.99 -8.36 -2.12
C ILE A 100 8.79 -8.32 -3.42
N LEU A 101 9.21 -7.14 -3.86
CA LEU A 101 10.07 -6.97 -5.04
C LEU A 101 11.43 -7.66 -4.88
N SER A 102 11.96 -7.69 -3.65
CA SER A 102 13.23 -8.39 -3.34
C SER A 102 13.05 -9.90 -3.11
N GLY A 103 11.88 -10.35 -2.63
CA GLY A 103 11.55 -11.77 -2.47
C GLY A 103 11.07 -12.45 -3.75
N LEU A 104 10.54 -11.69 -4.70
CA LEU A 104 10.45 -12.09 -6.11
C LEU A 104 11.85 -11.98 -6.68
N GLU A 105 12.63 -13.05 -6.67
CA GLU A 105 13.70 -13.17 -7.68
C GLU A 105 13.03 -13.07 -9.04
N LEU A 106 13.11 -11.87 -9.62
CA LEU A 106 12.49 -11.52 -10.88
C LEU A 106 13.15 -12.34 -12.00
N ASN A 107 12.57 -13.52 -12.26
CA ASN A 107 12.61 -14.17 -13.59
C ASN A 107 11.83 -13.37 -14.64
N ILE A 108 11.46 -12.13 -14.33
CA ILE A 108 11.10 -11.11 -15.30
C ILE A 108 12.41 -10.39 -15.57
N LYS A 109 12.95 -10.50 -16.79
CA LYS A 109 13.89 -9.49 -17.30
C LYS A 109 13.19 -8.15 -17.19
N LEU A 110 13.38 -7.46 -16.06
CA LEU A 110 13.08 -6.04 -15.95
C LEU A 110 13.90 -5.37 -17.06
N PRO A 111 13.31 -4.55 -17.94
CA PRO A 111 14.12 -3.61 -18.69
C PRO A 111 14.83 -2.78 -17.62
N SER A 112 16.17 -2.84 -17.64
CA SER A 112 17.09 -2.33 -16.62
C SER A 112 16.61 -1.00 -16.05
N PHE A 113 15.85 -1.07 -14.95
CA PHE A 113 15.53 0.08 -14.13
C PHE A 113 16.59 0.06 -13.03
N GLU A 114 17.63 0.86 -13.24
CA GLU A 114 18.61 1.14 -12.19
C GLU A 114 17.85 1.67 -10.98
N LEU A 115 17.81 0.89 -9.91
CA LEU A 115 17.45 1.39 -8.59
C LEU A 115 18.47 2.49 -8.25
N PRO A 116 18.07 3.75 -8.05
CA PRO A 116 19.02 4.77 -7.70
C PRO A 116 19.51 4.46 -6.29
N THR A 117 20.81 4.23 -6.18
CA THR A 117 21.54 4.39 -4.93
C THR A 117 21.16 5.73 -4.30
N LEU A 118 21.04 5.72 -2.97
CA LEU A 118 20.43 6.71 -2.07
C LEU A 118 20.96 8.16 -2.14
N SER A 119 21.65 8.57 -3.21
CA SER A 119 22.25 9.90 -3.37
C SER A 119 21.72 10.71 -4.56
N LEU A 120 20.89 10.15 -5.45
CA LEU A 120 20.46 10.81 -6.71
C LEU A 120 19.00 11.30 -6.78
N LEU A 121 18.24 11.23 -5.68
CA LEU A 121 16.84 11.67 -5.64
C LEU A 121 16.65 13.19 -5.91
N ASN A 122 17.74 13.96 -5.99
CA ASN A 122 17.71 15.43 -6.08
C ASN A 122 17.90 16.05 -7.48
N PHE A 123 17.96 15.31 -8.60
CA PHE A 123 18.31 15.99 -9.87
C PHE A 123 17.61 15.60 -11.18
N LYS A 124 16.78 14.54 -11.27
CA LYS A 124 16.30 14.05 -12.58
C LYS A 124 14.79 14.09 -12.85
N ILE A 125 14.06 15.02 -12.22
CA ILE A 125 12.63 15.29 -12.52
C ILE A 125 12.45 16.24 -13.74
N ARG A 126 13.52 16.73 -14.39
CA ARG A 126 13.37 17.82 -15.36
C ARG A 126 13.20 17.49 -16.85
N ASN A 127 13.35 16.25 -17.33
CA ASN A 127 13.48 16.02 -18.79
C ASN A 127 12.68 14.85 -19.40
N PHE A 128 11.51 14.46 -18.85
CA PHE A 128 10.65 13.45 -19.51
C PHE A 128 9.22 13.92 -19.77
N PHE A 129 9.05 15.24 -19.96
CA PHE A 129 7.94 15.80 -20.73
C PHE A 129 8.50 16.27 -22.08
N MET A 130 7.81 15.95 -23.18
CA MET A 130 8.28 15.88 -24.58
C MET A 130 9.00 14.56 -24.85
N ILE A 131 8.58 13.67 -25.76
CA ILE A 131 8.00 13.87 -27.10
C ILE A 131 7.05 12.66 -27.35
N PHE A 132 5.94 12.82 -28.09
CA PHE A 132 5.78 12.22 -29.42
C PHE A 132 6.93 11.36 -29.96
#